data_AF-A0A1F7Z0G7-F1
#
_entry.id   AF-A0A1F7Z0G7-F1
#
_cell.length_a   1.000
_cell.length_b   1.000
_cell.length_c   1.000
_cell.angle_alpha   90.00
_cell.angle_beta   90.00
_cell.angle_gamma   90.00
#
_symmetry.space_group_name_H-M   'P 1'
#
loop_
_entity.id
_entity.type
_entity.pdbx_description
1 polymer ?
#
loop_
_entity_poly.entity_id
_entity_poly.type
_entity_poly.pdbx_seq_one_letter_code
_entity_poly.pdbx_strand_id
1 'polypeptide(L)'
;MKLYFVRHGVTQEHESKKSQSPHSLLSKVGEKQAGLLARRLKKQNLKFDVVFASPFGGTFGGCFIANCLLGSAFEKETFMKVFHAIKMDNTGFTMLEYGEENKEWEIRFLNDHSHLLA
;
A
#
# COMPACT_ATOMS: atom_id res chain seq x y z
N MET A 1 6.42 0.93 -16.31
CA MET A 1 5.98 -0.19 -15.42
C MET A 1 4.87 0.26 -14.45
N LYS A 2 3.95 -0.62 -14.00
CA LYS A 2 2.94 -0.29 -12.96
C LYS A 2 3.19 -1.06 -11.67
N LEU A 3 3.10 -0.37 -10.53
CA LEU A 3 3.29 -0.94 -9.20
C LEU A 3 2.10 -0.61 -8.30
N TYR A 4 1.56 -1.64 -7.66
CA TYR A 4 0.41 -1.52 -6.77
C TYR A 4 0.80 -1.89 -5.35
N PHE A 5 0.59 -0.96 -4.41
CA PHE A 5 0.71 -1.21 -2.98
C PHE A 5 -0.67 -1.46 -2.39
N VAL A 6 -0.83 -2.63 -1.78
CA VAL A 6 -2.04 -3.02 -1.05
C VAL A 6 -1.70 -3.10 0.43
N ARG A 7 -2.34 -2.28 1.24
CA ARG A 7 -2.24 -2.37 2.70
C ARG A 7 -3.17 -3.48 3.20
N HIS A 8 -2.69 -4.28 4.15
CA HIS A 8 -3.51 -5.33 4.75
C HIS A 8 -4.76 -4.76 5.43
N GLY A 9 -5.81 -5.58 5.48
CA GLY A 9 -7.02 -5.26 6.24
C GLY A 9 -6.78 -5.12 7.73
N VAL A 10 -7.80 -4.60 8.41
CA VAL A 10 -7.79 -4.46 9.87
C VAL A 10 -7.57 -5.84 10.52
N THR A 11 -6.67 -5.89 11.50
CA THR A 11 -6.38 -7.11 12.29
C THR A 11 -7.19 -7.12 13.59
N GLN A 12 -7.30 -8.27 14.23
CA GLN A 12 -7.99 -8.41 15.52
C GLN A 12 -7.33 -7.58 16.63
N GLU A 13 -6.00 -7.49 16.61
CA GLU A 13 -5.20 -6.68 17.53
C GLU A 13 -5.47 -5.19 17.31
N HIS A 14 -5.62 -4.75 16.06
CA HIS A 14 -5.96 -3.37 15.76
C HIS A 14 -7.33 -2.98 16.35
N GLU A 15 -8.33 -3.87 16.24
CA GLU A 15 -9.64 -3.65 16.87
C GLU A 15 -9.56 -3.62 18.40
N SER A 16 -8.71 -4.46 18.99
CA SER A 16 -8.50 -4.51 20.45
C SER A 16 -7.43 -3.54 20.96
N LYS A 17 -6.97 -2.60 20.13
CA LYS A 17 -5.92 -1.60 20.43
C LYS A 17 -4.60 -2.21 20.95
N LYS A 18 -4.29 -3.43 20.50
CA LYS A 18 -3.03 -4.13 20.77
C LYS A 18 -2.06 -3.96 19.61
N SER A 19 -0.77 -4.03 19.90
CA SER A 19 0.27 -4.04 18.87
C SER A 19 0.16 -5.31 18.02
N GLN A 20 0.35 -5.16 16.72
CA GLN A 20 0.37 -6.26 15.76
C GLN A 20 1.68 -7.07 15.87
N SER A 21 1.59 -8.35 15.54
CA SER A 21 2.71 -9.27 15.37
C SER A 21 2.71 -9.85 13.95
N PRO A 22 3.80 -10.52 13.51
CA PRO A 22 3.83 -11.20 12.21
C PRO A 22 2.78 -12.30 12.04
N HIS A 23 2.15 -12.74 13.14
CA HIS A 23 1.10 -13.77 13.15
C HIS A 23 -0.30 -13.19 13.38
N SER A 24 -0.43 -11.86 13.40
CA SER A 24 -1.71 -11.20 13.60
C SER A 24 -2.68 -11.52 12.47
N LEU A 25 -3.86 -12.00 12.85
CA LEU A 25 -4.91 -12.40 11.92
C LEU A 25 -5.79 -11.21 11.55
N LEU A 26 -6.34 -11.23 10.34
CA LEU A 26 -7.39 -10.29 9.96
C LEU A 26 -8.61 -10.46 10.88
N SER A 27 -9.29 -9.36 11.17
CA SER A 27 -10.62 -9.42 11.77
C SER A 27 -11.67 -9.75 10.70
N LYS A 28 -12.92 -10.03 11.11
CA LYS A 28 -14.03 -10.16 10.17
C LYS A 28 -14.23 -8.92 9.30
N VAL A 29 -13.94 -7.73 9.86
CA VAL A 29 -13.94 -6.47 9.11
C VAL A 29 -12.79 -6.47 8.10
N GLY A 30 -11.59 -6.84 8.51
CA GLY A 30 -10.42 -6.95 7.63
C GLY A 30 -10.63 -7.88 6.44
N GLU A 31 -11.23 -9.06 6.67
CA GLU A 31 -11.58 -10.00 5.61
C GLU A 31 -12.60 -9.40 4.62
N LYS A 32 -13.63 -8.72 5.14
CA LYS A 32 -14.62 -8.03 4.31
C LYS A 32 -13.96 -6.92 3.46
N GLN A 33 -13.07 -6.13 4.05
CA GLN A 33 -12.35 -5.07 3.33
C GLN A 33 -11.47 -5.64 2.21
N ALA A 34 -10.72 -6.71 2.48
CA ALA A 34 -9.91 -7.39 1.47
C ALA A 34 -10.78 -7.95 0.33
N GLY A 35 -11.93 -8.55 0.66
CA GLY A 35 -12.89 -9.05 -0.33
C GLY A 35 -13.51 -7.94 -1.18
N LEU A 36 -13.77 -6.76 -0.61
CA LEU A 36 -14.24 -5.58 -1.35
C LEU A 36 -13.21 -5.10 -2.37
N LEU A 37 -11.94 -4.99 -1.96
CA LEU A 37 -10.85 -4.65 -2.86
C LEU A 37 -10.74 -5.67 -3.99
N ALA A 38 -10.70 -6.96 -3.66
CA ALA A 38 -10.62 -8.04 -4.67
C ALA A 38 -11.76 -7.95 -5.71
N ARG A 39 -13.00 -7.70 -5.27
CA ARG A 39 -14.15 -7.49 -6.17
C ARG A 39 -13.96 -6.29 -7.08
N ARG A 40 -13.46 -5.17 -6.56
CA ARG A 40 -13.18 -3.98 -7.36
C ARG A 40 -12.11 -4.26 -8.41
N LEU A 41 -10.99 -4.87 -8.03
CA LEU A 41 -9.89 -5.19 -8.95
C LEU A 41 -10.36 -6.13 -10.07
N LYS A 42 -11.20 -7.13 -9.72
CA LYS A 42 -11.83 -8.01 -10.70
C LYS A 42 -12.77 -7.26 -11.65
N LYS A 43 -13.60 -6.35 -11.13
CA LYS A 43 -14.50 -5.51 -11.95
C LYS A 43 -13.73 -4.60 -12.92
N GLN A 44 -12.55 -4.14 -12.51
CA GLN A 44 -11.64 -3.35 -13.34
C GLN A 44 -10.81 -4.21 -14.31
N ASN A 45 -10.99 -5.54 -14.30
CA ASN A 45 -10.22 -6.49 -15.10
C ASN A 45 -8.70 -6.30 -14.96
N LEU A 46 -8.25 -5.97 -13.74
CA LEU A 46 -6.85 -5.72 -13.47
C LEU A 46 -6.07 -7.04 -13.42
N LYS A 47 -4.94 -7.08 -14.14
CA LYS A 47 -4.05 -8.24 -14.22
C LYS A 47 -2.71 -7.89 -13.61
N PHE A 48 -2.10 -8.85 -12.92
CA PHE A 48 -0.81 -8.71 -12.28
C PHE A 48 0.13 -9.79 -12.80
N ASP A 49 1.31 -9.37 -13.26
CA ASP A 49 2.34 -10.30 -13.73
C ASP A 49 3.03 -10.99 -12.55
N VAL A 50 3.20 -10.27 -11.44
CA VAL A 50 3.86 -10.75 -10.22
C VAL A 50 3.14 -10.21 -8.98
N VAL A 51 3.07 -11.02 -7.92
CA VAL A 51 2.51 -10.64 -6.62
C VAL A 51 3.53 -10.93 -5.52
N PHE A 52 3.82 -9.92 -4.70
CA PHE A 52 4.64 -10.03 -3.50
C PHE A 52 3.79 -9.82 -2.26
N ALA A 53 4.06 -10.57 -1.19
CA ALA A 53 3.38 -10.43 0.09
C ALA A 53 4.40 -10.43 1.24
N SER A 54 4.13 -9.62 2.27
CA SER A 54 4.97 -9.51 3.46
C SER A 54 4.19 -9.94 4.70
N PRO A 55 4.80 -10.71 5.62
CA PRO A 55 4.21 -11.00 6.93
C PRO A 55 4.32 -9.82 7.90
N PHE A 56 5.14 -8.80 7.59
CA PHE A 56 5.33 -7.61 8.42
C PHE A 56 4.49 -6.43 7.94
N GLY A 57 3.94 -5.68 8.91
CA GLY A 57 3.09 -4.50 8.70
C GLY A 57 3.74 -3.41 7.85
N GLY A 58 2.92 -2.52 7.29
CA GLY A 58 3.27 -1.77 6.07
C GLY A 58 4.25 -0.59 6.18
N THR A 59 5.22 -0.66 7.10
CA THR A 59 6.42 0.21 7.10
C THR A 59 7.20 0.09 5.80
N PHE A 60 7.29 -1.12 5.23
CA PHE A 60 7.98 -1.38 3.96
C PHE A 60 7.38 -0.59 2.79
N GLY A 61 6.05 -0.52 2.69
CA GLY A 61 5.37 0.18 1.59
C GLY A 61 5.69 1.67 1.57
N GLY A 62 5.64 2.32 2.74
CA GLY A 62 5.99 3.75 2.85
C GLY A 62 7.45 4.01 2.45
N CYS A 63 8.39 3.17 2.91
CA CYS A 63 9.80 3.29 2.54
C CYS A 63 10.02 3.14 1.03
N PHE A 64 9.34 2.18 0.40
CA PHE A 64 9.48 1.95 -1.03
C PHE A 64 8.92 3.13 -1.84
N ILE A 65 7.75 3.64 -1.47
CA ILE A 65 7.15 4.80 -2.15
C ILE A 65 8.07 6.03 -2.00
N ALA A 66 8.60 6.28 -0.80
CA ALA A 66 9.55 7.37 -0.58
C ALA A 66 10.81 7.22 -1.46
N ASN A 67 11.35 6.00 -1.60
CA ASN A 67 12.46 5.71 -2.50
C ASN A 67 12.11 5.94 -3.97
N CYS A 68 10.91 5.52 -4.42
CA CYS A 68 10.43 5.78 -5.77
C CYS A 68 10.35 7.28 -6.08
N LEU A 69 9.86 8.08 -5.13
CA LEU A 69 9.72 9.52 -5.29
C LEU A 69 11.05 10.27 -5.30
N LEU A 70 12.01 9.82 -4.48
CA LEU A 70 13.30 10.51 -4.36
C LEU A 70 14.28 10.10 -5.45
N GLY A 71 14.19 8.87 -5.97
CA GLY A 71 15.09 8.39 -7.02
C GLY A 71 16.56 8.61 -6.66
N SER A 72 17.31 9.28 -7.54
CA SER A 72 18.72 9.62 -7.31
C SER A 72 18.95 10.75 -6.30
N ALA A 73 17.91 11.49 -5.91
CA ALA A 73 17.97 12.54 -4.87
C ALA A 73 17.87 11.97 -3.44
N PHE A 74 18.17 10.68 -3.27
CA PHE A 74 18.13 10.01 -1.97
C PHE A 74 19.20 10.58 -1.02
N GLU A 75 18.73 11.28 0.00
CA GLU A 75 19.51 11.77 1.12
C GLU A 75 18.71 11.49 2.41
N LYS A 76 19.38 11.06 3.49
CA LYS A 76 18.73 10.47 4.66
C LYS A 76 17.69 11.42 5.28
N GLU A 77 18.03 12.70 5.44
CA GLU A 77 17.14 13.69 6.05
C GLU A 77 15.89 13.90 5.18
N THR A 78 16.11 14.02 3.87
CA THR A 78 15.05 14.19 2.87
C THR A 78 14.15 12.95 2.80
N PHE A 79 14.73 11.75 2.84
CA PHE A 79 14.00 10.49 2.92
C PHE A 79 13.07 10.44 4.13
N MET A 80 13.59 10.75 5.32
CA MET A 80 12.77 10.72 6.54
C MET A 80 11.61 11.71 6.48
N LYS A 81 11.81 12.90 5.88
CA LYS A 81 10.74 13.88 5.68
C LYS A 81 9.65 13.36 4.75
N VAL A 82 10.03 12.79 3.60
CA VAL A 82 9.08 12.24 2.63
C VAL A 82 8.36 11.02 3.21
N PHE A 83 9.10 10.08 3.81
CA PHE A 83 8.55 8.89 4.44
C PHE A 83 7.52 9.23 5.51
N HIS A 84 7.80 10.21 6.39
CA HIS A 84 6.84 10.65 7.41
C HIS A 84 5.66 11.45 6.86
N ALA A 85 5.82 12.10 5.70
CA ALA A 85 4.73 12.81 5.04
C ALA A 85 3.73 11.86 4.37
N ILE A 86 4.17 10.68 3.93
CA ILE A 86 3.33 9.68 3.27
C ILE A 86 2.60 8.86 4.34
N LYS A 87 1.32 9.19 4.56
CA LYS A 87 0.43 8.38 5.40
C LYS A 87 -0.18 7.25 4.58
N MET A 88 -0.13 6.03 5.13
CA MET A 88 -0.75 4.85 4.56
C MET A 88 -1.61 4.14 5.60
N ASP A 89 -2.90 4.09 5.36
CA ASP A 89 -3.85 3.46 6.27
C ASP A 89 -4.04 1.99 5.93
N ASN A 90 -4.64 1.22 6.84
CA ASN A 90 -5.07 -0.14 6.53
C ASN A 90 -6.03 -0.13 5.34
N THR A 91 -5.97 -1.19 4.54
CA THR A 91 -6.74 -1.34 3.29
C THR A 91 -6.56 -0.24 2.24
N GLY A 92 -5.64 0.71 2.43
CA GLY A 92 -5.27 1.65 1.38
C GLY A 92 -4.76 0.94 0.13
N PHE A 93 -5.27 1.34 -1.03
CA PHE A 93 -4.78 0.93 -2.33
C PHE A 93 -4.02 2.09 -2.98
N THR A 94 -2.78 1.87 -3.40
CA THR A 94 -1.91 2.89 -3.98
C THR A 94 -1.33 2.37 -5.28
N MET A 95 -1.25 3.23 -6.30
CA MET A 95 -0.64 2.88 -7.59
C MET A 95 0.42 3.91 -7.97
N LEU A 96 1.59 3.38 -8.31
CA LEU A 96 2.67 4.11 -8.93
C LEU A 96 2.84 3.63 -10.36
N GLU A 97 3.24 4.54 -11.23
CA GLU A 97 3.57 4.25 -12.62
C GLU A 97 4.97 4.81 -12.91
N TYR A 98 5.85 3.95 -13.40
CA TYR A 98 7.17 4.33 -13.87
C TYR A 98 7.07 4.73 -15.34
N GLY A 99 7.43 5.99 -15.63
CA GLY A 99 7.56 6.51 -16.98
C GLY A 99 8.93 6.16 -17.56
N GLU A 100 8.94 5.41 -18.65
CA GLU A 100 10.20 4.94 -19.28
C GLU A 100 10.98 6.09 -19.92
N GLU A 101 10.29 7.15 -20.39
CA GLU A 101 10.90 8.29 -21.07
C GLU A 101 11.65 9.21 -20.11
N ASN A 102 10.99 9.61 -19.03
CA ASN A 102 11.55 10.47 -17.97
C ASN A 102 12.36 9.68 -16.93
N LYS A 103 12.23 8.36 -16.88
CA LYS A 103 12.87 7.48 -15.88
C LYS A 103 12.47 7.84 -14.45
N GLU A 104 11.21 8.24 -14.27
CA GLU A 104 10.67 8.70 -13.00
C GLU A 104 9.41 7.93 -12.60
N TRP A 105 9.15 7.89 -11.30
CA TRP A 105 7.93 7.31 -10.75
C TRP A 105 6.89 8.40 -10.50
N GLU A 106 5.67 8.16 -10.97
CA GLU A 106 4.52 9.01 -10.73
C GLU A 106 3.52 8.30 -9.81
N ILE A 107 3.09 8.98 -8.75
CA ILE A 107 1.95 8.52 -7.94
C ILE A 107 0.67 8.86 -8.70
N ARG A 108 -0.10 7.83 -9.06
CA ARG A 108 -1.40 8.01 -9.74
C ARG A 108 -2.54 8.15 -8.75
N PHE A 109 -2.47 7.41 -7.65
CA PHE A 109 -3.31 7.63 -6.47
C PHE A 109 -2.61 7.05 -5.24
N LEU A 110 -2.84 7.69 -4.09
CA LEU A 110 -2.30 7.30 -2.80
C LEU A 110 -3.44 7.01 -1.83
N ASN A 111 -3.39 5.87 -1.16
CA ASN A 111 -4.28 5.51 -0.06
C ASN A 111 -5.77 5.58 -0.46
N ASP A 112 -6.12 5.02 -1.61
CA ASP A 112 -7.49 5.02 -2.11
C ASP A 112 -8.36 3.96 -1.40
N HIS A 113 -9.41 4.44 -0.74
CA HIS A 113 -10.39 3.63 0.00
C HIS A 113 -11.73 3.49 -0.69
N SER A 114 -11.89 3.94 -1.94
CA SER A 114 -13.20 3.92 -2.63
C SER A 114 -13.83 2.53 -2.77
N HIS A 115 -13.04 1.46 -2.67
CA HIS A 115 -13.54 0.09 -2.61
C HIS A 115 -14.34 -0.23 -1.34
N LEU A 116 -14.16 0.54 -0.26
CA LEU A 116 -14.87 0.38 1.00
C LEU A 116 -16.30 0.95 0.97
N LEU A 117 -16.61 1.76 -0.06
CA LEU A 117 -17.94 2.37 -0.26
C LEU A 117 -18.87 1.50 -1.12
N ALA A 118 -18.39 0.33 -1.58
CA ALA A 118 -19.05 -0.54 -2.55
C ALA A 118 -19.91 -1.64 -1.93
#